data_AF-A0A3M1DQ03-F1
#
_entry.id   AF-A0A3M1DQ03-F1
#
_cell.length_a   1.000
_cell.length_b   1.000
_cell.length_c   1.000
_cell.angle_alpha   90.00
_cell.angle_beta   90.00
_cell.angle_gamma   90.00
#
_symmetry.space_group_name_H-M   'P 1'
#
loop_
_entity.id
_entity.type
_entity.pdbx_description
1 polymer ?
#
loop_
_entity_poly.entity_id
_entity_poly.type
_entity_poly.pdbx_seq_one_letter_code
_entity_poly.pdbx_strand_id
1 'polypeptide(L)'
;MACLQNRQAPVYYMQSVNSSPKGKIALVTMGGQAQVVTFAVDGLLAMGEMLSAVMVLHLSPEDPRVRRALAQLSAEFAGDRYRGQPLEFRRVPVQAEGRPLVAITDGREAGAVWMLARDLLARLKEEGRALHLCIAGGPRLLG
;
A
#
# COMPACT_ATOMS: atom_id res chain seq x y z
N MET A 1 -41.93 6.78 -50.07
CA MET A 1 -40.51 6.45 -49.80
C MET A 1 -40.01 7.35 -48.68
N ALA A 2 -39.97 6.83 -47.45
CA ALA A 2 -39.40 7.48 -46.29
C ALA A 2 -38.50 6.44 -45.58
N CYS A 3 -37.20 6.72 -45.48
CA CYS A 3 -36.16 5.99 -44.75
C CYS A 3 -34.96 6.95 -44.66
N LEU A 4 -34.21 7.12 -43.58
CA LEU A 4 -34.16 6.54 -42.25
C LEU A 4 -33.37 7.57 -41.41
N GLN A 5 -33.80 7.85 -40.18
CA GLN A 5 -33.04 8.68 -39.24
C GLN A 5 -31.66 8.06 -38.97
N ASN A 6 -30.59 8.80 -39.24
CA ASN A 6 -29.24 8.44 -38.85
C ASN A 6 -29.03 8.82 -37.37
N ARG A 7 -29.14 7.84 -36.47
CA ARG A 7 -28.85 7.97 -35.05
C ARG A 7 -27.34 8.06 -34.85
N GLN A 8 -26.85 9.22 -34.41
CA GLN A 8 -25.52 9.34 -33.83
C GLN A 8 -25.48 8.52 -32.53
N ALA A 9 -24.65 7.48 -32.50
CA ALA A 9 -24.31 6.77 -31.27
C ALA A 9 -23.31 7.61 -30.46
N PRO A 10 -23.44 7.70 -29.12
CA PRO A 10 -22.50 8.44 -28.31
C PRO A 10 -21.15 7.71 -28.28
N VAL A 11 -20.08 8.45 -28.57
CA VAL A 11 -18.71 8.04 -28.29
C VAL A 11 -18.57 7.98 -26.76
N TYR A 12 -18.49 6.76 -26.21
CA TYR A 12 -18.22 6.58 -24.79
C TYR A 12 -16.83 7.12 -24.49
N TYR A 13 -16.79 8.14 -23.63
CA TYR A 13 -15.58 8.70 -23.04
C TYR A 13 -14.86 7.57 -22.29
N MET A 14 -13.79 7.03 -22.89
CA MET A 14 -12.90 6.13 -22.19
C MET A 14 -12.21 6.98 -21.12
N GLN A 15 -12.72 6.89 -19.89
CA GLN A 15 -12.09 7.51 -18.74
C GLN A 15 -10.63 7.09 -18.76
N SER A 16 -9.74 8.07 -18.89
CA SER A 16 -8.32 7.90 -18.69
C SER A 16 -8.13 7.11 -17.40
N VAL A 17 -7.63 5.88 -17.51
CA VAL A 17 -7.13 5.14 -16.36
C VAL A 17 -6.19 6.07 -15.63
N ASN A 18 -6.50 6.43 -14.38
CA ASN A 18 -5.72 7.40 -13.60
C ASN A 18 -4.24 6.98 -13.57
N SER A 19 -3.45 7.43 -14.54
CA SER A 19 -2.03 7.23 -14.62
C SER A 19 -1.42 8.32 -13.75
N SER A 20 -1.12 7.98 -12.50
CA SER A 20 -0.27 8.83 -11.68
C SER A 20 1.07 9.01 -12.41
N PRO A 21 1.53 10.24 -12.69
CA PRO A 21 2.76 10.48 -13.42
C PRO A 21 3.99 9.91 -12.72
N LYS A 22 3.91 9.66 -11.40
CA LYS A 22 5.00 9.07 -10.62
C LYS A 22 4.80 7.58 -10.29
N GLY A 23 3.73 6.95 -10.79
CA GLY A 23 3.43 5.52 -10.57
C GLY A 23 2.47 5.26 -9.39
N LYS A 24 2.00 4.01 -9.28
CA LYS A 24 1.09 3.59 -8.20
C LYS A 24 1.88 2.98 -7.04
N ILE A 25 1.39 3.12 -5.81
CA ILE A 25 2.02 2.57 -4.61
C ILE A 25 1.01 1.72 -3.85
N ALA A 26 1.45 0.55 -3.38
CA ALA A 26 0.70 -0.23 -2.39
C ALA A 26 1.18 0.12 -0.99
N LEU A 27 0.29 0.63 -0.15
CA LEU A 27 0.56 0.87 1.28
C LEU A 27 -0.14 -0.21 2.09
N VAL A 28 0.63 -1.06 2.77
CA VAL A 28 0.12 -2.25 3.47
C VAL A 28 0.46 -2.18 4.95
N THR A 29 -0.52 -2.38 5.84
CA THR A 29 -0.23 -2.60 7.27
C THR A 29 0.22 -4.04 7.49
N MET A 30 1.18 -4.28 8.38
CA MET A 30 1.67 -5.62 8.69
C MET A 30 1.95 -5.78 10.18
N GLY A 31 1.28 -6.76 10.81
CA GLY A 31 1.49 -7.11 12.21
C GLY A 31 2.59 -8.15 12.45
N GLY A 32 2.71 -9.18 11.60
CA GLY A 32 3.75 -10.21 11.76
C GLY A 32 3.73 -11.33 10.72
N GLN A 33 3.04 -11.13 9.60
CA GLN A 33 2.92 -12.13 8.54
C GLN A 33 3.27 -11.48 7.20
N ALA A 34 4.40 -11.87 6.62
CA ALA A 34 4.84 -11.39 5.31
C ALA A 34 3.82 -11.68 4.20
N GLN A 35 3.15 -12.84 4.31
CA GLN A 35 2.20 -13.32 3.30
C GLN A 35 1.06 -12.33 3.02
N VAL A 36 0.66 -11.55 4.01
CA VAL A 36 -0.38 -10.53 3.84
C VAL A 36 0.04 -9.47 2.82
N VAL A 37 1.32 -9.08 2.84
CA VAL A 37 1.88 -8.11 1.90
C VAL A 37 2.00 -8.75 0.51
N THR A 38 2.54 -9.97 0.42
CA THR A 38 2.69 -10.64 -0.88
C THR A 38 1.34 -10.95 -1.53
N PHE A 39 0.31 -11.29 -0.76
CA PHE A 39 -1.06 -11.46 -1.27
C PHE A 39 -1.66 -10.17 -1.80
N ALA A 40 -1.48 -9.05 -1.10
CA ALA A 40 -1.93 -7.75 -1.59
C ALA A 40 -1.24 -7.39 -2.92
N VAL A 41 0.07 -7.59 -2.99
CA VAL A 41 0.86 -7.30 -4.19
C VAL A 41 0.47 -8.22 -5.35
N ASP A 42 0.37 -9.53 -5.10
CA ASP A 42 -0.05 -10.51 -6.09
C ASP A 42 -1.44 -10.19 -6.65
N GLY A 43 -2.38 -9.83 -5.78
CA GLY A 43 -3.74 -9.45 -6.18
C GLY A 43 -3.75 -8.20 -7.06
N LEU A 44 -3.00 -7.16 -6.67
CA LEU A 44 -2.87 -5.93 -7.46
C LEU A 44 -2.24 -6.22 -8.83
N LEU A 45 -1.15 -6.97 -8.88
CA LEU A 45 -0.49 -7.34 -10.13
C LEU A 45 -1.41 -8.19 -11.03
N ALA A 46 -2.19 -9.11 -10.44
CA ALA A 46 -3.16 -9.92 -11.17
C ALA A 46 -4.31 -9.07 -11.77
N MET A 47 -4.64 -7.94 -11.16
CA MET A 47 -5.58 -6.95 -11.72
C MET A 47 -4.96 -6.06 -12.80
N GLY A 48 -3.67 -6.23 -13.12
CA GLY A 48 -2.96 -5.40 -14.10
C GLY A 48 -2.46 -4.07 -13.53
N GLU A 49 -2.43 -3.91 -12.20
CA GLU A 49 -1.91 -2.70 -11.58
C GLU A 49 -0.39 -2.59 -11.74
N MET A 50 0.07 -1.48 -12.31
CA MET A 50 1.50 -1.18 -12.41
C MET A 50 1.99 -0.46 -11.15
N LEU A 51 2.49 -1.22 -10.20
CA LEU A 51 3.06 -0.69 -8.95
C LEU A 51 4.51 -0.26 -9.17
N SER A 52 4.86 0.88 -8.60
CA SER A 52 6.23 1.41 -8.54
C SER A 52 6.92 1.10 -7.22
N ALA A 53 6.14 1.01 -6.13
CA ALA A 53 6.64 0.68 -4.81
C ALA A 53 5.59 -0.02 -3.95
N VAL A 54 6.08 -0.77 -2.97
CA VAL A 54 5.33 -1.32 -1.84
C VAL A 54 5.89 -0.73 -0.56
N MET A 55 5.04 -0.08 0.21
CA MET A 55 5.35 0.49 1.51
C MET A 55 4.64 -0.32 2.59
N VAL A 56 5.40 -0.82 3.57
CA VAL A 56 4.84 -1.61 4.67
C VAL A 56 4.91 -0.84 5.98
N LEU A 57 3.73 -0.49 6.53
CA LEU A 57 3.61 -0.01 7.90
C LEU A 57 3.71 -1.18 8.87
N HIS A 58 4.62 -1.09 9.85
CA HIS A 58 4.83 -2.16 10.81
C HIS A 58 5.19 -1.64 12.21
N LEU A 59 4.87 -2.44 13.24
CA LEU A 59 5.35 -2.22 14.60
C LEU A 59 6.83 -2.61 14.76
N SER A 60 7.38 -2.51 15.96
CA SER A 60 8.79 -2.73 16.25
C SER A 60 9.25 -4.14 15.83
N PRO A 61 10.42 -4.27 15.17
CA PRO A 61 11.05 -5.57 14.88
C PRO A 61 11.63 -6.25 16.15
N GLU A 62 11.43 -5.68 17.34
CA GLU A 62 11.66 -6.39 18.60
C GLU A 62 10.75 -7.61 18.70
N ASP A 63 9.50 -7.52 18.22
CA ASP A 63 8.64 -8.70 18.05
C ASP A 63 9.28 -9.66 17.02
N PRO A 64 9.59 -10.91 17.41
CA PRO A 64 10.16 -11.91 16.52
C PRO A 64 9.32 -12.19 15.27
N ARG A 65 7.99 -12.04 15.35
CA ARG A 65 7.07 -12.24 14.22
C ARG A 65 7.25 -11.14 13.19
N VAL A 66 7.28 -9.88 13.64
CA VAL A 66 7.56 -8.71 12.78
C VAL A 66 8.94 -8.86 12.14
N ARG A 67 9.97 -9.16 12.93
CA ARG A 67 11.35 -9.32 12.44
C ARG A 67 11.45 -10.38 11.35
N ARG A 68 10.85 -11.55 11.59
CA ARG A 68 10.80 -12.64 10.62
C ARG A 68 10.08 -12.22 9.35
N ALA A 69 8.92 -11.58 9.47
CA ALA A 69 8.15 -11.12 8.32
C ALA A 69 8.93 -10.10 7.48
N LEU A 70 9.60 -9.13 8.10
CA LEU A 70 10.43 -8.15 7.39
C LEU A 70 11.62 -8.82 6.68
N ALA A 71 12.25 -9.81 7.31
CA ALA A 71 13.34 -10.57 6.68
C ALA A 71 12.85 -11.33 5.44
N GLN A 72 11.70 -12.01 5.54
CA GLN A 72 11.06 -12.69 4.42
C GLN A 72 10.74 -11.72 3.28
N LEU A 73 10.10 -10.59 3.58
CA LEU A 73 9.80 -9.57 2.56
C LEU A 73 11.07 -9.00 1.92
N SER A 74 12.15 -8.84 2.67
CA SER A 74 13.39 -8.33 2.09
C SER A 74 14.03 -9.30 1.11
N ALA A 75 13.87 -10.60 1.34
CA ALA A 75 14.30 -11.63 0.41
C ALA A 75 13.40 -11.67 -0.84
N GLU A 76 12.08 -11.60 -0.66
CA GLU A 76 11.11 -11.58 -1.77
C GLU A 76 11.28 -10.36 -2.69
N PHE A 77 11.67 -9.21 -2.12
CA PHE A 77 11.86 -7.95 -2.84
C PHE A 77 13.33 -7.63 -3.14
N ALA A 78 14.22 -8.64 -3.09
CA ALA A 78 15.65 -8.44 -3.24
C ALA A 78 16.00 -7.76 -4.58
N GLY A 79 16.84 -6.72 -4.51
CA GLY A 79 17.25 -5.93 -5.67
C GLY A 79 16.16 -5.00 -6.22
N ASP A 80 15.20 -4.59 -5.37
CA ASP A 80 14.04 -3.76 -5.76
C ASP A 80 13.23 -4.42 -6.89
N ARG A 81 13.04 -5.74 -6.77
CA ARG A 81 12.25 -6.54 -7.71
C ARG A 81 11.36 -7.50 -6.98
N TYR A 82 10.17 -7.73 -7.53
CA TYR A 82 9.25 -8.76 -7.07
C TYR A 82 8.81 -9.59 -8.28
N ARG A 83 8.95 -10.92 -8.19
CA ARG A 83 8.68 -11.85 -9.31
C ARG A 83 9.38 -11.45 -10.62
N GLY A 84 10.59 -10.92 -10.51
CA GLY A 84 11.38 -10.48 -11.67
C GLY A 84 10.99 -9.12 -12.25
N GLN A 85 9.95 -8.45 -11.75
CA GLN A 85 9.55 -7.10 -12.20
C GLN A 85 10.14 -6.03 -11.26
N PRO A 86 10.55 -4.85 -11.76
CA PRO A 86 10.95 -3.73 -10.91
C PRO A 86 9.82 -3.33 -9.97
N LEU A 87 10.09 -3.38 -8.66
CA LEU A 87 9.14 -2.98 -7.62
C LEU A 87 9.90 -2.66 -6.34
N GLU A 88 9.96 -1.38 -5.99
CA GLU A 88 10.69 -0.94 -4.79
C GLU A 88 10.00 -1.42 -3.51
N PHE A 89 10.80 -1.80 -2.52
CA PHE A 89 10.30 -2.14 -1.19
C PHE A 89 10.76 -1.13 -0.15
N ARG A 90 9.82 -0.62 0.64
CA ARG A 90 10.07 0.37 1.70
C ARG A 90 9.38 -0.06 3.00
N ARG A 91 10.12 0.05 4.11
CA ARG A 91 9.62 -0.23 5.46
C ARG A 91 9.29 1.10 6.14
N VAL A 92 8.14 1.17 6.78
CA VAL A 92 7.66 2.34 7.52
C VAL A 92 7.38 1.91 8.97
N PRO A 93 8.36 2.02 9.87
CA PRO A 93 8.14 1.69 11.27
C PRO A 93 7.17 2.71 11.88
N VAL A 94 6.18 2.21 12.62
CA VAL A 94 5.34 3.06 13.46
C VAL A 94 6.13 3.49 14.68
N GLN A 95 6.14 4.79 14.95
CA GLN A 95 6.88 5.38 16.06
C GLN A 95 5.97 6.25 16.91
N ALA A 96 6.21 6.28 18.22
CA ALA A 96 5.71 7.31 19.13
C ALA A 96 6.91 7.90 19.88
N GLU A 97 6.93 9.23 20.04
CA GLU A 97 7.99 9.93 20.79
C GLU A 97 9.41 9.57 20.29
N GLY A 98 9.56 9.33 18.98
CA GLY A 98 10.84 8.95 18.34
C GLY A 98 11.28 7.50 18.54
N ARG A 99 10.43 6.63 19.10
CA ARG A 99 10.74 5.21 19.33
C ARG A 99 9.79 4.29 18.56
N PRO A 100 10.28 3.19 17.96
CA PRO A 100 9.40 2.17 17.37
C PRO A 100 8.43 1.60 18.40
N LEU A 101 7.15 1.53 18.05
CA LEU A 101 6.12 0.97 18.94
C LEU A 101 6.15 -0.56 18.92
N VAL A 102 6.28 -1.21 20.07
CA VAL A 102 6.18 -2.68 20.18
C VAL A 102 4.72 -3.13 20.12
N ALA A 103 3.82 -2.37 20.73
CA ALA A 103 2.37 -2.57 20.72
C ALA A 103 1.67 -1.21 20.72
N ILE A 104 0.35 -1.23 20.48
CA ILE A 104 -0.51 -0.07 20.67
C ILE A 104 -1.38 -0.39 21.87
N THR A 105 -1.14 0.29 22.97
CA THR A 105 -1.67 0.00 24.30
C THR A 105 -2.53 1.13 24.85
N ASP A 106 -2.36 2.36 24.33
CA ASP A 106 -3.15 3.51 24.74
C ASP A 106 -3.54 4.44 23.57
N GLY A 107 -4.33 5.47 23.90
CA GLY A 107 -4.79 6.46 22.92
C GLY A 107 -3.70 7.36 22.35
N ARG A 108 -2.58 7.56 23.05
CA ARG A 108 -1.45 8.35 22.57
C ARG A 108 -0.72 7.59 21.46
N GLU A 109 -0.47 6.31 21.69
CA GLU A 109 0.14 5.41 20.71
C GLU A 109 -0.77 5.22 19.48
N ALA A 110 -2.08 5.07 19.69
CA ALA A 110 -3.06 5.06 18.62
C ALA A 110 -3.06 6.37 17.80
N GLY A 111 -2.96 7.52 18.49
CA GLY A 111 -2.83 8.83 17.87
C GLY A 111 -1.56 8.95 17.01
N ALA A 112 -0.43 8.41 17.49
CA ALA A 112 0.82 8.39 16.74
C ALA A 112 0.71 7.56 15.45
N VAL A 113 0.05 6.39 15.51
CA VAL A 113 -0.23 5.55 14.32
C VAL A 113 -1.08 6.32 13.30
N TRP A 114 -2.14 6.98 13.77
CA TRP A 114 -3.03 7.76 12.92
C TRP A 114 -2.30 8.93 12.25
N MET A 115 -1.51 9.69 13.02
CA MET A 115 -0.73 10.81 12.49
C MET A 115 0.24 10.34 11.41
N LEU A 116 1.01 9.28 11.68
CA LEU A 116 1.93 8.70 10.71
C LEU A 116 1.22 8.29 9.42
N ALA A 117 0.12 7.53 9.52
CA ALA A 117 -0.63 7.08 8.35
C ALA A 117 -1.21 8.27 7.57
N ARG A 118 -1.78 9.26 8.27
CA ARG A 118 -2.34 10.46 7.64
C ARG A 118 -1.27 11.26 6.91
N ASP A 119 -0.16 11.56 7.58
CA ASP A 119 0.90 12.39 7.02
C ASP A 119 1.59 11.69 5.85
N LEU A 120 1.77 10.37 5.92
CA LEU A 120 2.25 9.57 4.79
C LEU A 120 1.27 9.62 3.61
N LEU A 121 -0.02 9.39 3.84
CA LEU A 121 -1.04 9.45 2.78
C LEU A 121 -1.12 10.84 2.16
N ALA A 122 -1.06 11.90 2.96
CA ALA A 122 -1.07 13.29 2.49
C ALA A 122 0.14 13.56 1.59
N ARG A 123 1.35 13.24 2.08
CA ARG A 123 2.59 13.39 1.29
C ARG A 123 2.51 12.64 -0.04
N LEU A 124 2.09 11.39 -0.03
CA LEU A 124 2.04 10.60 -1.27
C LEU A 124 1.01 11.17 -2.26
N LYS A 125 -0.13 11.66 -1.77
CA LYS A 125 -1.12 12.35 -2.60
C LYS A 125 -0.60 13.67 -3.16
N GLU A 126 0.11 14.45 -2.36
CA GLU A 126 0.78 15.70 -2.80
C GLU A 126 1.84 15.43 -3.87
N GLU A 127 2.55 14.31 -3.78
CA GLU A 127 3.46 13.85 -4.83
C GLU A 127 2.75 13.39 -6.11
N GLY A 128 1.41 13.39 -6.13
CA GLY A 128 0.58 12.94 -7.25
C GLY A 128 0.52 11.43 -7.41
N ARG A 129 0.93 10.64 -6.40
CA ARG A 129 0.91 9.16 -6.42
C ARG A 129 -0.53 8.64 -6.30
N ALA A 130 -0.86 7.61 -7.08
CA ALA A 130 -2.08 6.83 -6.88
C ALA A 130 -1.80 5.72 -5.86
N LEU A 131 -2.75 5.49 -4.95
CA LEU A 131 -2.55 4.67 -3.75
C LEU A 131 -3.52 3.51 -3.69
N HIS A 132 -2.99 2.32 -3.46
CA HIS A 132 -3.73 1.14 -3.03
C HIS A 132 -3.47 0.94 -1.54
N LEU A 133 -4.47 1.20 -0.69
CA LEU A 133 -4.36 1.02 0.75
C LEU A 133 -4.88 -0.37 1.13
N CYS A 134 -3.99 -1.22 1.62
CA CYS A 134 -4.32 -2.57 2.08
C CYS A 134 -4.21 -2.63 3.61
N ILE A 135 -5.35 -2.50 4.28
CA ILE A 135 -5.42 -2.65 5.74
C ILE A 135 -5.59 -4.13 6.02
N ALA A 136 -4.48 -4.81 6.26
CA ALA A 136 -4.47 -6.25 6.41
C ALA A 136 -3.64 -6.65 7.64
N GLY A 137 -4.33 -6.90 8.75
CA GLY A 137 -3.70 -7.30 10.01
C GLY A 137 -2.84 -6.21 10.69
N GLY A 138 -2.76 -6.34 12.01
CA GLY A 138 -2.14 -5.42 12.97
C GLY A 138 -2.87 -5.57 14.31
N PRO A 139 -2.30 -5.15 15.46
CA PRO A 139 -3.10 -5.06 16.68
C PRO A 139 -4.30 -4.16 16.39
N ARG A 140 -5.51 -4.68 16.68
CA ARG A 140 -6.74 -3.96 16.38
C ARG A 140 -6.72 -2.67 17.19
N LEU A 141 -6.81 -1.53 16.51
CA LEU A 141 -7.06 -0.23 17.15
C LEU A 141 -8.46 -0.18 17.81
N LEU A 142 -9.33 -1.13 17.47
CA LEU A 142 -10.63 -1.36 18.09
C LEU A 142 -10.56 -2.66 18.89
N GLY A 143 -10.39 -2.51 20.21
CA GLY A 143 -10.89 -3.46 21.19
C GLY A 143 -12.37 -3.22 21.44
#